data_AF-A0A1H7UWI1-F1
#
_entry.id   AF-A0A1H7UWI1-F1
#
_cell.length_a   1.000
_cell.length_b   1.000
_cell.length_c   1.000
_cell.angle_alpha   90.00
_cell.angle_beta   90.00
_cell.angle_gamma   90.00
#
_symmetry.space_group_name_H-M   'P 1'
#
loop_
_entity.id
_entity.type
_entity.pdbx_description
1 polymer ?
#
loop_
_entity_poly.entity_id
_entity_poly.type
_entity_poly.pdbx_seq_one_letter_code
_entity_poly.pdbx_strand_id
1 'polypeptide(L)'
;MSHRIYLYNFKQKERIHPEIHPIEKDFSNPLDLLSNIGYIDDETLLVVEWNYELPVFFYPLLAGHPFLGSTLYNDPQGGIFASAEEGRNLFRVWYNFLERHADVLVNNVDAFRKVKEKLVNFLEEEIVHPYMHLDASDVFNMQDESHAAQGATLLQEINETNNLIKKAINEDDPAVLDNLRIIKHPIYGYSTFKHLLNDSTYGYGLKAIMHEEDEKDEEDEINTVPVEFEIVNRDGLFGLLDKMGNEILPVMYTRIYPVGSRVFEVHEGINRGLYMAGFGFLAKPCQDIFEMNEKFAVYAFKQHYKWGICSTNKGMVSKPVWNSLVSHLDYIKEGDWRCLVFSEQNCLFVFADTSTRKLSPEECLHFLGEEWEYALEEEQKIILLKQAGEIVPPILLQKFGSYLLDAGRIAKAYPLLEKAGKKGNADALFELGCIHIDCEGFIDHVKGYNLLTQAAAAGSSSALNALGVCFQFGYGVKPDNKKAMHYYNEGASLGVPDAYLNLGKIYVEGELAAYDLDKAYTYLKRAEAENEYAYDYLGFVHEKRLEYDDALFYYKIGQQAGSGYCANCLAAMYEEGLGCRADTRKALSMYEKAWKLGYTQAVNEIIRIYRYDEELKNESKAQDWEQKKYS
;
A
#
# COMPACT_ATOMS: atom_id res chain seq x y z
N MET A 1 3.52 2.80 -11.97
CA MET A 1 4.96 2.79 -11.63
C MET A 1 5.19 1.47 -10.92
N SER A 2 6.15 0.67 -11.36
CA SER A 2 6.52 -0.55 -10.62
C SER A 2 7.29 -0.12 -9.39
N HIS A 3 6.76 -0.37 -8.19
CA HIS A 3 7.49 -0.18 -6.94
C HIS A 3 8.62 -1.20 -6.90
N ARG A 4 9.86 -0.73 -6.72
CA ARG A 4 11.06 -1.55 -6.81
C ARG A 4 12.04 -1.25 -5.66
N ILE A 5 12.78 -2.28 -5.24
CA ILE A 5 13.90 -2.21 -4.31
C ILE A 5 15.17 -2.60 -5.05
N TYR A 6 16.23 -1.82 -4.85
CA TYR A 6 17.51 -1.99 -5.52
C TYR A 6 18.63 -2.17 -4.52
N LEU A 7 19.46 -3.20 -4.69
CA LEU A 7 20.70 -3.37 -3.94
C LEU A 7 21.89 -3.08 -4.86
N TYR A 8 22.78 -2.20 -4.45
CA TYR A 8 23.95 -1.75 -5.20
C TYR A 8 25.27 -1.98 -4.43
N ASN A 9 26.39 -2.00 -5.14
CA ASN A 9 27.75 -1.98 -4.61
C ASN A 9 28.50 -0.72 -5.10
N PHE A 10 29.09 0.07 -4.19
CA PHE A 10 29.56 1.44 -4.40
C PHE A 10 31.02 1.71 -4.00
N LYS A 11 31.74 2.51 -4.80
CA LYS A 11 33.16 2.85 -4.61
C LYS A 11 33.44 3.87 -3.50
N GLN A 12 32.58 4.86 -3.29
CA GLN A 12 32.75 5.92 -2.28
C GLN A 12 31.45 6.22 -1.51
N LYS A 13 31.59 6.89 -0.35
CA LYS A 13 30.51 7.14 0.63
C LYS A 13 29.66 8.39 0.34
N GLU A 14 30.04 9.27 -0.60
CA GLU A 14 29.37 10.57 -0.84
C GLU A 14 29.09 10.86 -2.33
N ARG A 15 27.81 11.14 -2.63
CA ARG A 15 27.20 11.81 -3.81
C ARG A 15 27.33 11.22 -5.22
N ILE A 16 26.17 10.96 -5.82
CA ILE A 16 25.87 11.34 -7.21
C ILE A 16 24.55 12.15 -7.21
N HIS A 17 24.57 13.36 -7.78
CA HIS A 17 23.39 14.16 -8.15
C HIS A 17 23.84 15.33 -9.05
N PRO A 18 22.97 15.95 -9.87
CA PRO A 18 22.00 15.44 -10.83
C PRO A 18 22.41 15.83 -12.27
N GLU A 19 22.32 14.92 -13.24
CA GLU A 19 21.89 15.26 -14.61
C GLU A 19 21.61 13.95 -15.36
N ILE A 20 20.38 13.44 -15.24
CA ILE A 20 19.82 12.55 -16.26
C ILE A 20 18.48 13.14 -16.64
N HIS A 21 18.45 13.74 -17.82
CA HIS A 21 17.23 14.19 -18.48
C HIS A 21 16.22 13.04 -18.59
N PRO A 22 14.91 13.30 -18.52
CA PRO A 22 13.92 12.30 -18.90
C PRO A 22 14.09 12.05 -20.40
N ILE A 23 14.67 10.92 -20.78
CA ILE A 23 14.62 10.45 -22.15
C ILE A 23 13.47 9.47 -22.21
N GLU A 24 12.35 9.93 -22.79
CA GLU A 24 11.41 9.04 -23.46
C GLU A 24 12.20 8.18 -24.46
N LYS A 25 12.35 6.89 -24.19
CA LYS A 25 12.79 5.92 -25.19
C LYS A 25 11.80 4.77 -25.25
N ASP A 26 11.32 4.57 -26.46
CA ASP A 26 10.43 3.52 -26.92
C ASP A 26 11.10 2.14 -26.78
N PHE A 27 10.46 1.22 -26.05
CA PHE A 27 10.92 -0.15 -25.79
C PHE A 27 10.52 -1.12 -26.93
N SER A 28 10.53 -0.67 -28.17
CA SER A 28 10.05 -1.45 -29.32
C SER A 28 11.11 -2.37 -29.96
N ASN A 29 12.33 -2.45 -29.39
CA ASN A 29 13.40 -3.30 -29.92
C ASN A 29 13.94 -4.29 -28.85
N PRO A 30 13.66 -5.60 -28.95
CA PRO A 30 14.05 -6.61 -27.95
C PRO A 30 15.55 -6.97 -27.92
N LEU A 31 16.40 -6.31 -28.70
CA LEU A 31 17.82 -6.69 -28.85
C LEU A 31 18.82 -5.76 -28.13
N ASP A 32 18.35 -4.79 -27.34
CA ASP A 32 19.21 -3.81 -26.65
C ASP A 32 19.16 -3.89 -25.10
N LEU A 33 18.51 -4.90 -24.53
CA LEU A 33 18.36 -5.04 -23.07
C LEU A 33 19.34 -5.98 -22.38
N LEU A 34 20.23 -6.64 -23.14
CA LEU A 34 21.24 -7.58 -22.60
C LEU A 34 22.69 -7.19 -22.92
N SER A 35 22.94 -6.00 -23.47
CA SER A 35 24.31 -5.50 -23.63
C SER A 35 24.92 -4.92 -22.35
N ASN A 36 24.14 -4.80 -21.25
CA ASN A 36 24.54 -4.14 -20.03
C ASN A 36 24.07 -4.91 -18.78
N ILE A 37 24.75 -6.00 -18.43
CA ILE A 37 25.07 -6.23 -17.02
C ILE A 37 25.91 -5.01 -16.60
N GLY A 38 25.27 -4.09 -15.89
CA GLY A 38 25.84 -2.80 -15.50
C GLY A 38 25.55 -1.66 -16.50
N TYR A 39 25.09 -0.53 -15.96
CA TYR A 39 25.97 0.63 -16.13
C TYR A 39 27.16 0.35 -15.22
N ILE A 40 28.25 -0.18 -15.77
CA ILE A 40 29.56 -0.02 -15.14
C ILE A 40 29.98 1.39 -15.52
N ASP A 41 29.74 2.35 -14.64
CA ASP A 41 30.76 3.38 -14.48
C ASP A 41 31.74 2.90 -13.39
N ASP A 42 32.86 3.60 -13.23
CA ASP A 42 33.87 3.22 -12.25
C ASP A 42 33.38 3.25 -10.79
N GLU A 43 32.11 3.61 -10.51
CA GLU A 43 31.61 3.98 -9.19
C GLU A 43 30.48 3.11 -8.63
N THR A 44 29.64 2.46 -9.46
CA THR A 44 28.45 1.71 -8.99
C THR A 44 28.16 0.41 -9.75
N LEU A 45 27.75 -0.65 -9.04
CA LEU A 45 27.26 -1.93 -9.59
C LEU A 45 25.87 -2.26 -9.01
N LEU A 46 24.88 -2.56 -9.85
CA LEU A 46 23.58 -3.09 -9.40
C LEU A 46 23.71 -4.60 -9.11
N VAL A 47 23.29 -5.01 -7.91
CA VAL A 47 23.42 -6.37 -7.37
C VAL A 47 22.10 -7.14 -7.49
N VAL A 48 20.98 -6.53 -7.12
CA VAL A 48 19.62 -7.12 -7.17
C VAL A 48 18.60 -6.02 -7.44
N GLU A 49 17.57 -6.35 -8.22
CA GLU A 49 16.33 -5.58 -8.36
C GLU A 49 15.14 -6.46 -7.97
N TRP A 50 14.25 -5.93 -7.13
CA TRP A 50 13.04 -6.63 -6.70
C TRP A 50 11.84 -5.69 -6.72
N ASN A 51 10.62 -6.22 -6.67
CA ASN A 51 9.42 -5.39 -6.62
C ASN A 51 9.26 -4.76 -5.22
N TYR A 52 8.66 -5.50 -4.27
CA TYR A 52 8.19 -4.90 -3.01
C TYR A 52 9.07 -5.18 -1.78
N GLU A 53 9.96 -6.18 -1.82
CA GLU A 53 10.76 -6.59 -0.65
C GLU A 53 12.13 -7.16 -1.09
N LEU A 54 13.20 -6.92 -0.33
CA LEU A 54 14.48 -7.61 -0.55
C LEU A 54 14.41 -9.00 0.12
N PRO A 55 14.72 -10.11 -0.57
CA PRO A 55 14.69 -11.43 0.07
C PRO A 55 15.64 -11.54 1.26
N VAL A 56 15.16 -12.17 2.34
CA VAL A 56 15.91 -12.32 3.61
C VAL A 56 17.28 -12.97 3.42
N PHE A 57 17.46 -13.78 2.37
CA PHE A 57 18.74 -14.41 2.04
C PHE A 57 19.86 -13.42 1.73
N PHE A 58 19.53 -12.18 1.35
CA PHE A 58 20.49 -11.11 1.04
C PHE A 58 20.75 -10.16 2.22
N TYR A 59 19.98 -10.23 3.31
CA TYR A 59 20.21 -9.39 4.49
C TYR A 59 21.62 -9.51 5.07
N PRO A 60 22.30 -10.69 5.03
CA PRO A 60 23.70 -10.80 5.41
C PRO A 60 24.65 -9.82 4.70
N LEU A 61 24.35 -9.42 3.46
CA LEU A 61 25.17 -8.44 2.73
C LEU A 61 25.13 -7.04 3.35
N LEU A 62 24.10 -6.74 4.17
CA LEU A 62 23.92 -5.46 4.86
C LEU A 62 24.31 -5.54 6.35
N ALA A 63 25.03 -6.58 6.78
CA ALA A 63 25.36 -6.79 8.19
C ALA A 63 26.58 -6.01 8.70
N GLY A 64 27.36 -5.42 7.80
CA GLY A 64 28.61 -4.73 8.11
C GLY A 64 28.37 -3.28 8.52
N HIS A 65 28.15 -3.03 9.81
CA HIS A 65 27.93 -1.69 10.37
C HIS A 65 26.92 -0.83 9.58
N PRO A 66 25.67 -1.29 9.39
CA PRO A 66 24.73 -0.59 8.52
C PRO A 66 24.26 0.75 9.10
N PHE A 67 24.03 1.74 8.24
CA PHE A 67 23.54 3.07 8.61
C PHE A 67 22.62 3.67 7.54
N LEU A 68 21.79 4.64 7.93
CA LEU A 68 20.93 5.38 7.01
C LEU A 68 21.69 6.49 6.29
N GLY A 69 21.45 6.63 5.00
CA GLY A 69 22.04 7.65 4.13
C GLY A 69 21.07 8.11 3.04
N SER A 70 21.53 9.08 2.24
CA SER A 70 20.73 9.62 1.13
C SER A 70 20.68 8.65 -0.05
N THR A 71 19.52 8.51 -0.68
CA THR A 71 19.33 7.66 -1.87
C THR A 71 19.77 8.37 -3.15
N LEU A 72 19.83 7.64 -4.28
CA LEU A 72 20.20 8.18 -5.60
C LEU A 72 19.15 9.14 -6.19
N TYR A 73 17.90 9.10 -5.70
CA TYR A 73 16.73 9.70 -6.35
C TYR A 73 16.04 10.85 -5.57
N ASN A 74 16.79 11.64 -4.78
CA ASN A 74 16.39 12.88 -4.09
C ASN A 74 15.86 12.77 -2.63
N ASP A 75 15.89 11.61 -1.95
CA ASP A 75 15.57 11.59 -0.51
C ASP A 75 16.86 11.62 0.35
N PRO A 76 17.04 12.61 1.24
CA PRO A 76 18.25 12.71 2.04
C PRO A 76 18.46 11.57 3.06
N GLN A 77 17.48 10.71 3.41
CA GLN A 77 17.63 9.75 4.53
C GLN A 77 16.94 8.36 4.37
N GLY A 78 16.53 7.96 3.16
CA GLY A 78 15.84 6.67 2.92
C GLY A 78 16.72 5.45 2.56
N GLY A 79 18.01 5.61 2.31
CA GLY A 79 18.89 4.51 1.84
C GLY A 79 19.61 3.80 2.99
N ILE A 80 19.86 2.49 2.87
CA ILE A 80 20.64 1.72 3.86
C ILE A 80 22.00 1.37 3.29
N PHE A 81 23.08 1.77 3.96
CA PHE A 81 24.47 1.51 3.55
C PHE A 81 25.17 0.58 4.53
N ALA A 82 26.03 -0.32 4.04
CA ALA A 82 26.82 -1.23 4.86
C ALA A 82 28.20 -1.54 4.23
N SER A 83 29.15 -2.03 5.02
CA SER A 83 30.44 -2.55 4.56
C SER A 83 30.23 -3.81 3.71
N ALA A 84 30.67 -3.77 2.46
CA ALA A 84 30.56 -4.90 1.54
C ALA A 84 31.46 -6.07 1.94
N GLU A 85 32.66 -5.81 2.47
CA GLU A 85 33.59 -6.87 2.88
C GLU A 85 33.02 -7.73 4.01
N GLU A 86 32.50 -7.09 5.05
CA GLU A 86 31.87 -7.79 6.19
C GLU A 86 30.58 -8.50 5.75
N GLY A 87 29.80 -7.86 4.89
CA GLY A 87 28.57 -8.43 4.33
C GLY A 87 28.83 -9.70 3.52
N ARG A 88 29.80 -9.67 2.58
CA ARG A 88 30.22 -10.83 1.79
C ARG A 88 30.72 -11.96 2.68
N ASN A 89 31.53 -11.63 3.68
CA ASN A 89 32.05 -12.62 4.63
C ASN A 89 30.92 -13.32 5.38
N LEU A 90 29.94 -12.57 5.90
CA LEU A 90 28.79 -13.17 6.59
C LEU A 90 27.92 -13.99 5.62
N PHE A 91 27.66 -13.49 4.42
CA PHE A 91 26.89 -14.21 3.40
C PHE A 91 27.54 -15.55 3.03
N ARG A 92 28.86 -15.58 2.85
CA ARG A 92 29.60 -16.83 2.60
C ARG A 92 29.47 -17.82 3.76
N VAL A 93 29.67 -17.33 5.00
CA VAL A 93 29.53 -18.19 6.20
C VAL A 93 28.09 -18.69 6.34
N TRP A 94 27.12 -17.85 6.02
CA TRP A 94 25.70 -18.18 6.03
C TRP A 94 25.36 -19.33 5.06
N TYR A 95 25.74 -19.25 3.79
CA TYR A 95 25.48 -20.35 2.85
C TYR A 95 26.31 -21.61 3.14
N ASN A 96 27.50 -21.47 3.75
CA ASN A 96 28.24 -22.62 4.27
C ASN A 96 27.53 -23.32 5.44
N PHE A 97 26.90 -22.55 6.32
CA PHE A 97 26.07 -23.07 7.40
C PHE A 97 24.84 -23.80 6.86
N LEU A 98 24.12 -23.19 5.91
CA LEU A 98 22.98 -23.83 5.25
C LEU A 98 23.36 -25.15 4.56
N GLU A 99 24.50 -25.20 3.87
CA GLU A 99 24.98 -26.43 3.25
C GLU A 99 25.30 -27.53 4.29
N ARG A 100 25.91 -27.14 5.41
CA ARG A 100 26.27 -28.09 6.48
C ARG A 100 25.05 -28.80 7.07
N HIS A 101 23.92 -28.08 7.14
CA HIS A 101 22.63 -28.57 7.63
C HIS A 101 21.65 -28.91 6.49
N ALA A 102 22.16 -29.18 5.28
CA ALA A 102 21.32 -29.41 4.11
C ALA A 102 20.44 -30.67 4.25
N ASP A 103 20.85 -31.65 5.03
CA ASP A 103 20.09 -32.87 5.32
C ASP A 103 18.75 -32.58 6.01
N VAL A 104 18.70 -31.53 6.85
CA VAL A 104 17.48 -31.09 7.53
C VAL A 104 16.80 -29.92 6.80
N LEU A 105 17.57 -29.00 6.21
CA LEU A 105 17.04 -27.75 5.65
C LEU A 105 16.70 -27.79 4.16
N VAL A 106 17.32 -28.65 3.35
CA VAL A 106 17.27 -28.53 1.88
C VAL A 106 16.63 -29.77 1.26
N ASN A 107 15.61 -29.58 0.43
CA ASN A 107 14.90 -30.66 -0.25
C ASN A 107 15.69 -31.17 -1.46
N ASN A 108 16.42 -30.30 -2.17
CA ASN A 108 17.28 -30.65 -3.29
C ASN A 108 18.70 -30.10 -3.09
N VAL A 109 19.56 -30.90 -2.47
CA VAL A 109 20.92 -30.51 -2.08
C VAL A 109 21.79 -30.16 -3.29
N ASP A 110 21.64 -30.87 -4.40
CA ASP A 110 22.45 -30.62 -5.61
C ASP A 110 22.06 -29.31 -6.28
N ALA A 111 20.76 -28.98 -6.33
CA ALA A 111 20.30 -27.68 -6.81
C ALA A 111 20.78 -26.54 -5.90
N PHE A 112 20.69 -26.71 -4.59
CA PHE A 112 21.18 -25.73 -3.62
C PHE A 112 22.68 -25.47 -3.77
N ARG A 113 23.51 -26.52 -3.94
CA ARG A 113 24.97 -26.37 -4.15
C ARG A 113 25.28 -25.57 -5.40
N LYS A 114 24.60 -25.85 -6.52
CA LYS A 114 24.77 -25.09 -7.76
C LYS A 114 24.41 -23.61 -7.58
N VAL A 115 23.30 -23.31 -6.89
CA VAL A 115 22.91 -21.93 -6.58
C VAL A 115 23.95 -21.25 -5.71
N LYS A 116 24.35 -21.91 -4.61
CA LYS A 116 25.38 -21.39 -3.71
C LYS A 116 26.68 -21.07 -4.46
N GLU A 117 27.17 -21.96 -5.31
CA GLU A 117 28.37 -21.73 -6.11
C GLU A 117 28.23 -20.51 -7.00
N LYS A 118 27.11 -20.38 -7.73
CA LYS A 118 26.82 -19.19 -8.56
C LYS A 118 26.83 -17.90 -7.72
N LEU A 119 26.10 -17.90 -6.59
CA LEU A 119 25.97 -16.73 -5.71
C LEU A 119 27.32 -16.33 -5.08
N VAL A 120 28.09 -17.29 -4.58
CA VAL A 120 29.38 -17.03 -3.96
C VAL A 120 30.39 -16.53 -5.01
N ASN A 121 30.42 -17.14 -6.20
CA ASN A 121 31.33 -16.68 -7.27
C ASN A 121 30.97 -15.25 -7.70
N PHE A 122 29.69 -14.95 -7.93
CA PHE A 122 29.24 -13.60 -8.24
C PHE A 122 29.67 -12.58 -7.17
N LEU A 123 29.52 -12.93 -5.89
CA LEU A 123 29.92 -12.04 -4.80
C LEU A 123 31.44 -11.83 -4.69
N GLU A 124 32.25 -12.82 -5.01
CA GLU A 124 33.72 -12.72 -4.92
C GLU A 124 34.33 -12.09 -6.18
N GLU A 125 33.72 -12.27 -7.35
CA GLU A 125 34.24 -11.82 -8.65
C GLU A 125 33.72 -10.43 -9.06
N GLU A 126 32.45 -10.11 -8.77
CA GLU A 126 31.80 -8.90 -9.28
C GLU A 126 31.69 -7.77 -8.25
N ILE A 127 31.55 -8.09 -6.95
CA ILE A 127 31.40 -7.08 -5.88
C ILE A 127 32.77 -6.50 -5.51
N VAL A 128 33.25 -5.57 -6.31
CA VAL A 128 34.60 -4.97 -6.22
C VAL A 128 34.68 -3.74 -5.33
N HIS A 129 33.56 -3.16 -4.92
CA HIS A 129 33.51 -1.90 -4.19
C HIS A 129 33.26 -2.06 -2.67
N PRO A 130 33.69 -1.09 -1.83
CA PRO A 130 33.67 -1.23 -0.37
C PRO A 130 32.30 -1.13 0.31
N TYR A 131 31.26 -0.59 -0.35
CA TYR A 131 29.96 -0.36 0.28
C TYR A 131 28.83 -1.08 -0.45
N MET A 132 27.87 -1.62 0.28
CA MET A 132 26.55 -2.04 -0.23
C MET A 132 25.53 -0.94 0.08
N HIS A 133 24.58 -0.68 -0.82
CA HIS A 133 23.50 0.28 -0.64
C HIS A 133 22.17 -0.31 -1.07
N LEU A 134 21.19 -0.30 -0.17
CA LEU A 134 19.81 -0.67 -0.45
C LEU A 134 18.97 0.61 -0.64
N ASP A 135 18.43 0.78 -1.84
CA ASP A 135 17.47 1.82 -2.18
C ASP A 135 16.06 1.21 -2.24
N ALA A 136 15.19 1.61 -1.32
CA ALA A 136 13.79 1.19 -1.26
C ALA A 136 12.83 2.39 -1.36
N SER A 137 13.30 3.53 -1.85
CA SER A 137 12.53 4.79 -1.88
C SER A 137 11.23 4.69 -2.70
N ASP A 138 11.22 3.89 -3.78
CA ASP A 138 10.01 3.64 -4.58
C ASP A 138 8.94 2.84 -3.82
N VAL A 139 9.35 2.01 -2.86
CA VAL A 139 8.45 1.24 -1.98
C VAL A 139 7.97 2.09 -0.80
N PHE A 140 8.82 3.00 -0.31
CA PHE A 140 8.47 3.88 0.82
C PHE A 140 7.39 4.93 0.49
N ASN A 141 6.94 5.02 -0.76
CA ASN A 141 5.84 5.90 -1.17
C ASN A 141 4.43 5.35 -0.87
N MET A 142 4.30 4.22 -0.18
CA MET A 142 3.01 3.54 0.05
C MET A 142 2.36 3.84 1.42
N GLN A 143 3.00 4.64 2.27
CA GLN A 143 2.50 4.98 3.63
C GLN A 143 2.75 6.45 3.95
N ASP A 144 1.97 7.01 4.88
CA ASP A 144 2.08 8.42 5.34
C ASP A 144 3.34 8.68 6.20
N GLU A 145 4.09 7.63 6.54
CA GLU A 145 5.37 7.73 7.25
C GLU A 145 6.49 8.27 6.34
N SER A 146 7.41 9.07 6.89
CA SER A 146 8.58 9.53 6.11
C SER A 146 9.47 8.36 5.65
N HIS A 147 10.13 8.49 4.50
CA HIS A 147 11.10 7.50 4.01
C HIS A 147 12.21 7.20 5.02
N ALA A 148 12.62 8.20 5.82
CA ALA A 148 13.58 8.02 6.90
C ALA A 148 13.07 7.09 8.02
N ALA A 149 11.78 7.20 8.38
CA ALA A 149 11.16 6.35 9.38
C ALA A 149 11.00 4.91 8.86
N GLN A 150 10.53 4.76 7.61
CA GLN A 150 10.40 3.45 6.96
C GLN A 150 11.76 2.78 6.75
N GLY A 151 12.79 3.55 6.35
CA GLY A 151 14.17 3.10 6.28
C GLY A 151 14.73 2.67 7.63
N ALA A 152 14.43 3.39 8.72
CA ALA A 152 14.84 3.01 10.07
C ALA A 152 14.19 1.68 10.51
N THR A 153 12.91 1.48 10.21
CA THR A 153 12.19 0.23 10.47
C THR A 153 12.80 -0.94 9.69
N LEU A 154 13.07 -0.76 8.40
CA LEU A 154 13.72 -1.78 7.57
C LEU A 154 15.14 -2.10 8.06
N LEU A 155 15.91 -1.09 8.45
CA LEU A 155 17.24 -1.28 9.04
C LEU A 155 17.18 -2.06 10.36
N GLN A 156 16.18 -1.80 11.20
CA GLN A 156 15.97 -2.56 12.43
C GLN A 156 15.71 -4.04 12.12
N GLU A 157 14.84 -4.32 11.15
CA GLU A 157 14.52 -5.69 10.73
C GLU A 157 15.72 -6.44 10.16
N ILE A 158 16.53 -5.77 9.32
CA ILE A 158 17.79 -6.33 8.80
C ILE A 158 18.74 -6.69 9.95
N ASN A 159 18.87 -5.81 10.96
CA ASN A 159 19.72 -6.06 12.11
C ASN A 159 19.22 -7.24 12.97
N GLU A 160 17.91 -7.30 13.25
CA GLU A 160 17.30 -8.39 14.02
C GLU A 160 17.48 -9.75 13.33
N THR A 161 17.23 -9.79 12.02
CA THR A 161 17.44 -10.99 11.19
C THR A 161 18.90 -11.41 11.19
N ASN A 162 19.83 -10.49 10.94
CA ASN A 162 21.26 -10.80 10.93
C ASN A 162 21.76 -11.28 12.30
N ASN A 163 21.18 -10.80 13.40
CA ASN A 163 21.50 -11.30 14.74
C ASN A 163 21.04 -12.75 14.93
N LEU A 164 19.86 -13.12 14.44
CA LEU A 164 19.38 -14.50 14.45
C LEU A 164 20.21 -15.42 13.56
N ILE A 165 20.61 -14.95 12.37
CA ILE A 165 21.52 -15.68 11.47
C ILE A 165 22.87 -15.92 12.15
N LYS A 166 23.49 -14.88 12.72
CA LYS A 166 24.76 -14.99 13.46
C LYS A 166 24.62 -15.95 14.65
N LYS A 167 23.49 -15.92 15.36
CA LYS A 167 23.20 -16.84 16.47
C LYS A 167 23.11 -18.29 15.99
N ALA A 168 22.34 -18.56 14.94
CA ALA A 168 22.23 -19.90 14.35
C ALA A 168 23.60 -20.44 13.91
N ILE A 169 24.42 -19.62 13.26
CA ILE A 169 25.79 -19.97 12.86
C ILE A 169 26.68 -20.26 14.07
N ASN A 170 26.62 -19.42 15.12
CA ASN A 170 27.47 -19.55 16.31
C ASN A 170 27.08 -20.77 17.18
N GLU A 171 25.79 -21.07 17.27
CA GLU A 171 25.24 -22.22 18.00
C GLU A 171 25.27 -23.51 17.17
N ASP A 172 25.59 -23.40 15.87
CA ASP A 172 25.50 -24.44 14.85
C ASP A 172 24.13 -25.15 14.83
N ASP A 173 23.05 -24.37 15.07
CA ASP A 173 21.68 -24.86 15.21
C ASP A 173 20.73 -24.19 14.21
N PRO A 174 20.25 -24.91 13.17
CA PRO A 174 19.35 -24.36 12.17
C PRO A 174 17.93 -24.12 12.70
N ALA A 175 17.53 -24.72 13.81
CA ALA A 175 16.19 -24.50 14.39
C ALA A 175 16.01 -23.08 14.92
N VAL A 176 17.11 -22.38 15.22
CA VAL A 176 17.09 -20.96 15.61
C VAL A 176 16.43 -20.10 14.52
N LEU A 177 16.56 -20.49 13.25
CA LEU A 177 16.04 -19.75 12.09
C LEU A 177 14.51 -19.78 11.98
N ASP A 178 13.84 -20.73 12.63
CA ASP A 178 12.37 -20.71 12.73
C ASP A 178 11.87 -19.52 13.56
N ASN A 179 12.78 -18.80 14.24
CA ASN A 179 12.45 -17.59 14.97
C ASN A 179 12.44 -16.31 14.13
N LEU A 180 12.82 -16.37 12.85
CA LEU A 180 12.83 -15.21 11.96
C LEU A 180 11.42 -14.61 11.85
N ARG A 181 11.35 -13.27 11.75
CA ARG A 181 10.09 -12.52 11.68
C ARG A 181 9.21 -13.01 10.53
N ILE A 182 9.79 -13.21 9.34
CA ILE A 182 9.12 -13.72 8.15
C ILE A 182 8.47 -15.10 8.35
N ILE A 183 9.02 -15.95 9.24
CA ILE A 183 8.45 -17.27 9.57
C ILE A 183 7.30 -17.12 10.57
N LYS A 184 7.40 -16.20 11.53
CA LYS A 184 6.34 -15.95 12.51
C LYS A 184 5.18 -15.13 11.97
N HIS A 185 5.37 -14.52 10.80
CA HIS A 185 4.43 -13.57 10.24
C HIS A 185 3.39 -14.29 9.36
N PRO A 186 2.10 -14.24 9.71
CA PRO A 186 1.09 -15.12 9.14
C PRO A 186 0.83 -14.89 7.65
N ILE A 187 1.11 -13.70 7.13
CA ILE A 187 0.88 -13.32 5.73
C ILE A 187 1.79 -14.10 4.76
N TYR A 188 3.02 -14.44 5.16
CA TYR A 188 3.97 -15.13 4.27
C TYR A 188 3.73 -16.64 4.20
N GLY A 189 2.91 -17.21 5.09
CA GLY A 189 2.52 -18.63 5.04
C GLY A 189 3.64 -19.64 5.33
N TYR A 190 4.83 -19.19 5.75
CA TYR A 190 5.94 -20.08 6.10
C TYR A 190 5.79 -20.63 7.52
N SER A 191 5.90 -21.95 7.67
CA SER A 191 5.77 -22.64 8.95
C SER A 191 7.11 -22.95 9.62
N THR A 192 8.18 -22.99 8.82
CA THR A 192 9.57 -23.23 9.22
C THR A 192 10.51 -22.54 8.24
N PHE A 193 11.75 -22.29 8.63
CA PHE A 193 12.79 -21.83 7.73
C PHE A 193 13.05 -22.81 6.59
N LYS A 194 12.90 -24.13 6.83
CA LYS A 194 12.92 -25.14 5.76
C LYS A 194 11.86 -24.85 4.70
N HIS A 195 10.63 -24.52 5.10
CA HIS A 195 9.56 -24.18 4.16
C HIS A 195 9.97 -22.97 3.29
N LEU A 196 10.47 -21.91 3.92
CA LEU A 196 10.94 -20.70 3.22
C LEU A 196 12.13 -20.98 2.28
N LEU A 197 13.15 -21.71 2.74
CA LEU A 197 14.36 -21.98 1.97
C LEU A 197 14.08 -22.76 0.67
N ASN A 198 13.08 -23.66 0.70
CA ASN A 198 12.73 -24.51 -0.44
C ASN A 198 11.58 -23.95 -1.29
N ASP A 199 11.16 -22.72 -1.05
CA ASP A 199 10.16 -22.06 -1.87
C ASP A 199 10.75 -21.73 -3.25
N SER A 200 10.07 -22.20 -4.30
CA SER A 200 10.47 -22.03 -5.69
C SER A 200 10.41 -20.59 -6.19
N THR A 201 9.78 -19.67 -5.44
CA THR A 201 9.80 -18.23 -5.72
C THR A 201 11.17 -17.60 -5.44
N TYR A 202 11.90 -18.11 -4.43
CA TYR A 202 13.21 -17.58 -4.08
C TYR A 202 14.37 -18.32 -4.75
N GLY A 203 14.20 -19.59 -5.11
CA GLY A 203 15.24 -20.37 -5.79
C GLY A 203 16.56 -20.39 -5.04
N TYR A 204 16.52 -20.59 -3.71
CA TYR A 204 17.67 -20.49 -2.79
C TYR A 204 18.43 -19.15 -2.87
N GLY A 205 17.75 -18.07 -3.24
CA GLY A 205 18.31 -16.73 -3.44
C GLY A 205 18.62 -16.39 -4.90
N LEU A 206 18.68 -17.37 -5.82
CA LEU A 206 19.08 -17.12 -7.21
C LEU A 206 18.00 -16.41 -8.03
N LYS A 207 16.71 -16.67 -7.79
CA LYS A 207 15.62 -15.97 -8.50
C LYS A 207 15.56 -14.47 -8.18
N ALA A 208 16.28 -14.01 -7.16
CA ALA A 208 16.43 -12.59 -6.89
C ALA A 208 17.50 -11.91 -7.76
N ILE A 209 18.37 -12.67 -8.41
CA ILE A 209 19.48 -12.14 -9.24
C ILE A 209 19.18 -12.32 -10.75
N MET A 210 18.24 -13.21 -11.11
CA MET A 210 17.97 -13.58 -12.50
C MET A 210 16.71 -12.92 -13.07
N HIS A 211 16.86 -12.22 -14.20
CA HIS A 211 15.77 -11.95 -15.15
C HIS A 211 16.02 -12.74 -16.46
N GLU A 212 15.06 -13.61 -16.79
CA GLU A 212 14.69 -14.18 -18.10
C GLU A 212 15.72 -14.89 -19.02
N GLU A 213 16.97 -15.16 -18.62
CA GLU A 213 17.88 -15.94 -19.50
C GLU A 213 18.27 -17.36 -19.05
N ASP A 214 18.13 -17.75 -17.78
CA ASP A 214 18.29 -19.17 -17.40
C ASP A 214 16.96 -19.96 -17.41
N GLU A 215 15.83 -19.33 -17.77
CA GLU A 215 14.63 -20.07 -18.16
C GLU A 215 14.78 -20.73 -19.54
N LYS A 216 15.88 -20.47 -20.28
CA LYS A 216 16.15 -21.18 -21.53
C LYS A 216 16.42 -22.68 -21.37
N ASP A 217 16.76 -23.17 -20.17
CA ASP A 217 17.00 -24.60 -19.97
C ASP A 217 15.77 -25.38 -19.45
N GLU A 218 14.67 -24.71 -19.05
CA GLU A 218 13.38 -25.37 -18.73
C GLU A 218 12.23 -24.97 -19.69
N GLU A 219 12.27 -23.78 -20.32
CA GLU A 219 11.29 -23.40 -21.35
C GLU A 219 11.46 -24.14 -22.68
N ASP A 220 12.65 -24.67 -22.98
CA ASP A 220 12.87 -25.45 -24.20
C ASP A 220 12.08 -26.77 -24.20
N GLU A 221 11.55 -27.22 -23.05
CA GLU A 221 10.58 -28.33 -23.00
C GLU A 221 9.09 -27.90 -23.10
N ILE A 222 8.74 -26.63 -22.87
CA ILE A 222 7.34 -26.13 -22.91
C ILE A 222 7.02 -25.36 -24.20
N ASN A 223 8.00 -24.62 -24.75
CA ASN A 223 7.86 -23.81 -25.96
C ASN A 223 8.19 -24.58 -27.26
N THR A 224 8.59 -25.84 -27.16
CA THR A 224 8.70 -26.70 -28.34
C THR A 224 7.30 -27.02 -28.85
N VAL A 225 7.02 -26.62 -30.10
CA VAL A 225 5.78 -27.00 -30.78
C VAL A 225 5.69 -28.53 -30.71
N PRO A 226 4.63 -29.10 -30.09
CA PRO A 226 4.55 -30.54 -29.95
C PRO A 226 4.62 -31.18 -31.35
N VAL A 227 5.34 -32.30 -31.48
CA VAL A 227 5.65 -32.96 -32.77
C VAL A 227 4.40 -33.26 -33.62
N GLU A 228 3.21 -33.23 -33.01
CA GLU A 228 1.92 -33.41 -33.69
C GLU A 228 1.36 -32.17 -34.40
N PHE A 229 1.98 -31.00 -34.22
CA PHE A 229 1.48 -29.72 -34.72
C PHE A 229 2.58 -28.91 -35.41
N GLU A 230 2.17 -28.02 -36.31
CA GLU A 230 3.05 -27.07 -36.99
C GLU A 230 2.44 -25.67 -36.91
N ILE A 231 3.20 -24.69 -36.39
CA ILE A 231 2.80 -23.29 -36.43
C ILE A 231 3.34 -22.70 -37.73
N VAL A 232 2.44 -22.22 -38.59
CA VAL A 232 2.80 -21.65 -39.89
C VAL A 232 2.69 -20.13 -39.86
N ASN A 233 3.67 -19.44 -40.45
CA ASN A 233 3.64 -18.00 -40.66
C ASN A 233 3.52 -17.69 -42.16
N ARG A 234 2.53 -16.87 -42.54
CA ARG A 234 2.42 -16.29 -43.89
C ARG A 234 2.19 -14.80 -43.76
N ASP A 235 3.08 -14.02 -44.35
CA ASP A 235 3.01 -12.55 -44.37
C ASP A 235 2.86 -11.90 -42.98
N GLY A 236 3.47 -12.50 -41.95
CA GLY A 236 3.43 -11.99 -40.57
C GLY A 236 2.20 -12.39 -39.77
N LEU A 237 1.30 -13.19 -40.34
CA LEU A 237 0.18 -13.81 -39.63
C LEU A 237 0.45 -15.30 -39.41
N PHE A 238 -0.09 -15.83 -38.31
CA PHE A 238 0.16 -17.17 -37.82
C PHE A 238 -1.11 -18.02 -37.90
N GLY A 239 -0.95 -19.30 -38.21
CA GLY A 239 -1.96 -20.35 -38.14
C GLY A 239 -1.37 -21.62 -37.55
N LEU A 240 -2.22 -22.62 -37.30
CA LEU A 240 -1.84 -23.90 -36.70
C LEU A 240 -2.29 -25.04 -37.61
N LEU A 241 -1.39 -25.96 -37.95
CA LEU A 241 -1.67 -27.16 -38.72
C LEU A 241 -1.49 -28.41 -37.86
N ASP A 242 -2.15 -29.51 -38.22
CA ASP A 242 -1.83 -30.84 -37.69
C ASP A 242 -0.61 -31.45 -38.43
N LYS A 243 -0.08 -32.56 -37.92
CA LYS A 243 1.03 -33.32 -38.55
C LYS A 243 0.78 -33.81 -39.97
N MET A 244 -0.47 -33.79 -40.46
CA MET A 244 -0.84 -34.16 -41.83
C MET A 244 -0.95 -32.93 -42.75
N GLY A 245 -0.71 -31.72 -42.22
CA GLY A 245 -0.83 -30.45 -42.94
C GLY A 245 -2.26 -29.91 -43.03
N ASN A 246 -3.22 -30.46 -42.29
CA ASN A 246 -4.58 -29.93 -42.24
C ASN A 246 -4.64 -28.69 -41.35
N GLU A 247 -5.42 -27.69 -41.77
CA GLU A 247 -5.61 -26.46 -41.01
C GLU A 247 -6.45 -26.69 -39.75
N ILE A 248 -5.87 -26.40 -38.58
CA ILE A 248 -6.53 -26.38 -37.27
C ILE A 248 -6.98 -24.97 -36.91
N LEU A 249 -6.08 -23.99 -37.10
CA LEU A 249 -6.37 -22.56 -36.98
C LEU A 249 -5.96 -21.85 -38.28
N PRO A 250 -6.82 -20.99 -38.83
CA PRO A 250 -6.51 -20.23 -40.04
C PRO A 250 -5.33 -19.27 -39.80
N VAL A 251 -4.60 -18.97 -40.87
CA VAL A 251 -3.47 -18.03 -40.85
C VAL A 251 -3.98 -16.60 -40.80
N MET A 252 -4.40 -16.16 -39.62
CA MET A 252 -4.97 -14.83 -39.39
C MET A 252 -4.60 -14.20 -38.03
N TYR A 253 -3.86 -14.93 -37.19
CA TYR A 253 -3.51 -14.50 -35.84
C TYR A 253 -2.19 -13.76 -35.83
N THR A 254 -2.00 -12.82 -34.90
CA THR A 254 -0.75 -12.05 -34.83
C THR A 254 0.40 -12.86 -34.25
N ARG A 255 0.10 -13.79 -33.32
CA ARG A 255 1.05 -14.73 -32.71
C ARG A 255 0.32 -16.00 -32.25
N ILE A 256 1.01 -17.13 -32.25
CA ILE A 256 0.56 -18.39 -31.64
C ILE A 256 1.77 -19.00 -30.94
N TYR A 257 1.62 -19.38 -29.66
CA TYR A 257 2.67 -20.05 -28.87
C TYR A 257 2.11 -21.29 -28.18
N PRO A 258 2.83 -22.42 -28.14
CA PRO A 258 2.45 -23.55 -27.32
C PRO A 258 2.64 -23.20 -25.83
N VAL A 259 1.66 -23.53 -25.00
CA VAL A 259 1.68 -23.35 -23.53
C VAL A 259 1.40 -24.69 -22.81
N GLY A 260 1.59 -25.79 -23.55
CA GLY A 260 1.33 -27.16 -23.09
C GLY A 260 1.23 -28.12 -24.28
N SER A 261 1.11 -29.42 -23.99
CA SER A 261 1.21 -30.49 -25.01
C SER A 261 0.17 -30.42 -26.14
N ARG A 262 -0.96 -29.75 -25.92
CA ARG A 262 -2.04 -29.55 -26.91
C ARG A 262 -2.69 -28.17 -26.78
N VAL A 263 -2.08 -27.24 -26.06
CA VAL A 263 -2.69 -25.97 -25.72
C VAL A 263 -1.81 -24.84 -26.23
N PHE A 264 -2.46 -23.86 -26.85
CA PHE A 264 -1.83 -22.76 -27.54
C PHE A 264 -2.42 -21.45 -27.07
N GLU A 265 -1.57 -20.51 -26.71
CA GLU A 265 -1.95 -19.11 -26.57
C GLU A 265 -2.03 -18.48 -27.96
N VAL A 266 -3.16 -17.86 -28.27
CA VAL A 266 -3.48 -17.31 -29.58
C VAL A 266 -3.72 -15.82 -29.46
N HIS A 267 -2.97 -15.03 -30.22
CA HIS A 267 -3.03 -13.57 -30.16
C HIS A 267 -3.73 -12.99 -31.38
N GLU A 268 -4.59 -11.99 -31.15
CA GLU A 268 -5.21 -11.16 -32.19
C GLU A 268 -4.97 -9.68 -31.83
N GLY A 269 -3.83 -9.14 -32.29
CA GLY A 269 -3.35 -7.84 -31.85
C GLY A 269 -2.90 -7.90 -30.39
N ILE A 270 -3.53 -7.10 -29.53
CA ILE A 270 -3.32 -7.09 -28.07
C ILE A 270 -4.20 -8.08 -27.31
N ASN A 271 -5.15 -8.71 -28.01
CA ASN A 271 -6.06 -9.68 -27.39
C ASN A 271 -5.40 -11.05 -27.32
N ARG A 272 -5.58 -11.75 -26.20
CA ARG A 272 -5.04 -13.09 -25.97
C ARG A 272 -6.16 -14.10 -25.78
N GLY A 273 -5.98 -15.31 -26.30
CA GLY A 273 -6.93 -16.41 -26.20
C GLY A 273 -6.22 -17.72 -25.92
N LEU A 274 -6.98 -18.71 -25.46
CA LEU A 274 -6.50 -20.07 -25.24
C LEU A 274 -7.22 -21.04 -26.17
N TYR A 275 -6.45 -21.74 -26.99
CA TYR A 275 -6.90 -22.77 -27.90
C TYR A 275 -6.37 -24.13 -27.50
N MET A 276 -7.24 -25.14 -27.44
CA MET A 276 -6.86 -26.53 -27.14
C MET A 276 -7.12 -27.41 -28.35
N ALA A 277 -6.07 -28.01 -28.91
CA ALA A 277 -6.17 -28.85 -30.10
C ALA A 277 -7.04 -30.09 -29.87
N GLY A 278 -8.09 -30.23 -30.69
CA GLY A 278 -9.13 -31.26 -30.57
C GLY A 278 -10.36 -30.83 -29.76
N PHE A 279 -10.29 -29.72 -29.04
CA PHE A 279 -11.43 -29.15 -28.26
C PHE A 279 -11.88 -27.78 -28.80
N GLY A 280 -10.98 -26.99 -29.37
CA GLY A 280 -11.25 -25.64 -29.87
C GLY A 280 -10.83 -24.55 -28.88
N PHE A 281 -11.37 -23.34 -29.08
CA PHE A 281 -11.12 -22.22 -28.16
C PHE A 281 -11.75 -22.46 -26.80
N LEU A 282 -10.91 -22.53 -25.77
CA LEU A 282 -11.33 -22.44 -24.38
C LEU A 282 -11.69 -21.00 -24.03
N ALA A 283 -10.88 -20.05 -24.51
CA ALA A 283 -11.15 -18.62 -24.43
C ALA A 283 -10.78 -18.00 -25.78
N LYS A 284 -11.74 -17.33 -26.44
CA LYS A 284 -11.43 -16.55 -27.64
C LYS A 284 -10.57 -15.33 -27.28
N PRO A 285 -9.75 -14.82 -28.21
CA PRO A 285 -8.95 -13.62 -27.98
C PRO A 285 -9.73 -12.49 -27.33
N CYS A 286 -9.27 -12.04 -26.15
CA CYS A 286 -9.80 -10.90 -25.40
C CYS A 286 -8.69 -10.23 -24.59
N GLN A 287 -8.90 -8.98 -24.14
CA GLN A 287 -7.90 -8.27 -23.34
C GLN A 287 -7.82 -8.83 -21.91
N ASP A 288 -8.97 -9.12 -21.33
CA ASP A 288 -9.12 -9.54 -19.94
C ASP A 288 -9.00 -11.06 -19.82
N ILE A 289 -7.82 -11.60 -20.04
CA ILE A 289 -7.47 -12.99 -19.71
C ILE A 289 -6.19 -12.99 -18.90
N PHE A 290 -6.11 -13.80 -17.85
CA PHE A 290 -4.90 -13.93 -17.06
C PHE A 290 -4.82 -15.33 -16.43
N GLU A 291 -3.60 -15.75 -16.17
CA GLU A 291 -3.32 -16.98 -15.45
C GLU A 291 -3.54 -16.76 -13.96
N MET A 292 -4.42 -17.58 -13.38
CA MET A 292 -4.66 -17.59 -11.93
C MET A 292 -3.62 -18.45 -11.20
N ASN A 293 -3.07 -19.45 -11.90
CA ASN A 293 -2.16 -20.40 -11.31
C ASN A 293 -1.37 -21.19 -12.36
N GLU A 294 -0.04 -21.06 -12.31
CA GLU A 294 0.91 -21.78 -13.18
C GLU A 294 0.86 -23.31 -12.96
N LYS A 295 0.84 -23.75 -11.70
CA LYS A 295 0.89 -25.19 -11.36
C LYS A 295 -0.27 -26.01 -11.93
N PHE A 296 -1.47 -25.42 -11.98
CA PHE A 296 -2.66 -26.07 -12.50
C PHE A 296 -3.09 -25.57 -13.88
N ALA A 297 -2.35 -24.59 -14.42
CA ALA A 297 -2.60 -23.91 -15.68
C ALA A 297 -4.09 -23.52 -15.80
N VAL A 298 -4.55 -22.75 -14.81
CA VAL A 298 -5.92 -22.26 -14.67
C VAL A 298 -5.96 -20.79 -15.06
N TYR A 299 -6.89 -20.44 -15.94
CA TYR A 299 -7.03 -19.10 -16.50
C TYR A 299 -8.42 -18.53 -16.21
N ALA A 300 -8.45 -17.27 -15.82
CA ALA A 300 -9.64 -16.45 -15.81
C ALA A 300 -9.70 -15.65 -17.11
N PHE A 301 -10.87 -15.58 -17.74
CA PHE A 301 -11.06 -14.80 -18.96
C PHE A 301 -12.41 -14.09 -18.94
N LYS A 302 -12.49 -12.91 -19.55
CA LYS A 302 -13.71 -12.10 -19.60
C LYS A 302 -14.28 -12.05 -21.00
N GLN A 303 -15.56 -12.34 -21.12
CA GLN A 303 -16.32 -12.23 -22.36
C GLN A 303 -17.66 -11.59 -22.06
N HIS A 304 -18.06 -10.61 -22.87
CA HIS A 304 -19.33 -9.88 -22.68
C HIS A 304 -19.47 -9.33 -21.24
N TYR A 305 -18.37 -8.78 -20.70
CA TYR A 305 -18.26 -8.25 -19.34
C TYR A 305 -18.44 -9.26 -18.19
N LYS A 306 -18.43 -10.56 -18.48
CA LYS A 306 -18.52 -11.63 -17.48
C LYS A 306 -17.28 -12.50 -17.48
N TRP A 307 -16.84 -12.90 -16.30
CA TRP A 307 -15.70 -13.78 -16.09
C TRP A 307 -16.08 -15.25 -16.21
N GLY A 308 -15.25 -16.00 -16.91
CA GLY A 308 -15.22 -17.45 -17.01
C GLY A 308 -13.88 -17.99 -16.55
N ILE A 309 -13.82 -19.31 -16.35
CA ILE A 309 -12.64 -20.02 -15.87
C ILE A 309 -12.39 -21.21 -16.79
N CYS A 310 -11.15 -21.39 -17.24
CA CYS A 310 -10.73 -22.58 -17.98
C CYS A 310 -9.42 -23.12 -17.41
N SER A 311 -9.09 -24.36 -17.77
CA SER A 311 -7.83 -25.01 -17.42
C SER A 311 -7.29 -25.72 -18.65
N THR A 312 -5.97 -25.68 -18.84
CA THR A 312 -5.30 -26.39 -19.96
C THR A 312 -5.36 -27.91 -19.79
N ASN A 313 -5.64 -28.40 -18.59
CA ASN A 313 -5.77 -29.84 -18.31
C ASN A 313 -7.22 -30.34 -18.45
N LYS A 314 -8.21 -29.50 -18.17
CA LYS A 314 -9.64 -29.90 -18.10
C LYS A 314 -10.55 -29.22 -19.12
N GLY A 315 -10.06 -28.22 -19.84
CA GLY A 315 -10.86 -27.39 -20.74
C GLY A 315 -11.68 -26.33 -19.99
N MET A 316 -12.92 -26.10 -20.43
CA MET A 316 -13.80 -25.10 -19.82
C MET A 316 -14.26 -25.55 -18.42
N VAL A 317 -13.92 -24.78 -17.38
CA VAL A 317 -14.37 -25.05 -16.00
C VAL A 317 -15.67 -24.32 -15.70
N SER A 318 -15.74 -23.04 -16.07
CA SER A 318 -16.94 -22.22 -15.97
C SER A 318 -17.06 -21.29 -17.17
N LYS A 319 -18.24 -21.27 -17.78
CA LYS A 319 -18.58 -20.27 -18.80
C LYS A 319 -18.51 -18.85 -18.23
N PRO A 320 -18.34 -17.82 -19.08
CA PRO A 320 -18.29 -16.43 -18.66
C PRO A 320 -19.66 -15.95 -18.16
N VAL A 321 -19.91 -16.10 -16.85
CA VAL A 321 -21.18 -15.76 -16.20
C VAL A 321 -21.01 -14.94 -14.93
N TRP A 322 -19.78 -14.82 -14.41
CA TRP A 322 -19.48 -14.17 -13.13
C TRP A 322 -19.24 -12.67 -13.31
N ASN A 323 -19.71 -11.85 -12.39
CA ASN A 323 -19.47 -10.40 -12.40
C ASN A 323 -18.03 -10.06 -12.00
N SER A 324 -17.51 -10.77 -11.00
CA SER A 324 -16.11 -10.68 -10.56
C SER A 324 -15.68 -12.02 -9.96
N LEU A 325 -14.38 -12.15 -9.70
CA LEU A 325 -13.76 -13.30 -9.05
C LEU A 325 -12.54 -12.84 -8.26
N VAL A 326 -12.07 -13.66 -7.33
CA VAL A 326 -10.76 -13.47 -6.69
C VAL A 326 -9.70 -14.14 -7.56
N SER A 327 -8.61 -13.43 -7.85
CA SER A 327 -7.54 -13.90 -8.73
C SER A 327 -6.74 -15.08 -8.14
N HIS A 328 -6.80 -15.26 -6.82
CA HIS A 328 -6.13 -16.35 -6.11
C HIS A 328 -7.02 -17.61 -6.01
N LEU A 329 -6.43 -18.78 -6.27
CA LEU A 329 -7.08 -20.07 -6.05
C LEU A 329 -6.82 -20.59 -4.64
N ASP A 330 -7.86 -21.08 -3.98
CA ASP A 330 -7.75 -21.73 -2.69
C ASP A 330 -7.53 -23.25 -2.88
N TYR A 331 -6.44 -23.76 -2.32
CA TYR A 331 -6.03 -25.15 -2.49
C TYR A 331 -6.67 -26.05 -1.44
N ILE A 332 -7.38 -27.08 -1.88
CA ILE A 332 -8.05 -28.03 -0.98
C ILE A 332 -7.11 -29.22 -0.71
N LYS A 333 -6.57 -29.80 -1.79
CA LYS A 333 -5.64 -30.94 -1.78
C LYS A 333 -4.97 -31.04 -3.15
N GLU A 334 -4.02 -31.96 -3.29
CA GLU A 334 -3.31 -32.18 -4.55
C GLU A 334 -4.27 -32.46 -5.71
N GLY A 335 -4.26 -31.57 -6.73
CA GLY A 335 -5.14 -31.65 -7.90
C GLY A 335 -6.54 -31.07 -7.73
N ASP A 336 -6.87 -30.52 -6.55
CA ASP A 336 -8.21 -30.01 -6.22
C ASP A 336 -8.12 -28.59 -5.63
N TRP A 337 -8.82 -27.68 -6.29
CA TRP A 337 -8.81 -26.25 -5.99
C TRP A 337 -10.22 -25.68 -6.11
N ARG A 338 -10.43 -24.54 -5.46
CA ARG A 338 -11.65 -23.74 -5.60
C ARG A 338 -11.32 -22.28 -5.87
N CYS A 339 -12.15 -21.63 -6.67
CA CYS A 339 -12.08 -20.21 -6.96
C CYS A 339 -13.30 -19.52 -6.36
N LEU A 340 -13.09 -18.42 -5.63
CA LEU A 340 -14.17 -17.57 -5.15
C LEU A 340 -14.67 -16.66 -6.29
N VAL A 341 -15.92 -16.83 -6.66
CA VAL A 341 -16.59 -16.07 -7.73
C VAL A 341 -17.82 -15.34 -7.22
N PHE A 342 -18.17 -14.24 -7.89
CA PHE A 342 -19.28 -13.38 -7.51
C PHE A 342 -20.26 -13.21 -8.66
N SER A 343 -21.54 -13.38 -8.34
CA SER A 343 -22.65 -12.89 -9.13
C SER A 343 -23.19 -11.60 -8.51
N GLU A 344 -24.19 -10.96 -9.13
CA GLU A 344 -24.80 -9.73 -8.58
C GLU A 344 -25.32 -9.88 -7.14
N GLN A 345 -25.69 -11.09 -6.71
CA GLN A 345 -26.33 -11.31 -5.41
C GLN A 345 -25.73 -12.44 -4.57
N ASN A 346 -24.80 -13.22 -5.11
CA ASN A 346 -24.26 -14.39 -4.42
C ASN A 346 -22.75 -14.51 -4.65
N CYS A 347 -22.05 -14.98 -3.63
CA CYS A 347 -20.70 -15.51 -3.74
C CYS A 347 -20.72 -17.04 -3.71
N LEU A 348 -19.93 -17.65 -4.59
CA LEU A 348 -19.86 -19.09 -4.77
C LEU A 348 -18.40 -19.54 -4.90
N PHE A 349 -18.18 -20.81 -4.62
CA PHE A 349 -17.01 -21.52 -5.08
C PHE A 349 -17.28 -22.18 -6.44
N VAL A 350 -16.35 -22.02 -7.37
CA VAL A 350 -16.20 -22.88 -8.54
C VAL A 350 -15.08 -23.86 -8.25
N PHE A 351 -15.35 -25.16 -8.40
CA PHE A 351 -14.37 -26.21 -8.14
C PHE A 351 -13.74 -26.71 -9.43
N ALA A 352 -12.58 -27.35 -9.29
CA ALA A 352 -11.85 -27.96 -10.40
C ALA A 352 -12.65 -29.04 -11.17
N ASP A 353 -13.72 -29.58 -10.59
CA ASP A 353 -14.63 -30.56 -11.24
C ASP A 353 -15.84 -29.89 -11.94
N THR A 354 -15.80 -28.55 -12.09
CA THR A 354 -16.85 -27.69 -12.67
C THR A 354 -18.10 -27.51 -11.80
N SER A 355 -18.16 -28.16 -10.64
CA SER A 355 -19.25 -27.95 -9.70
C SER A 355 -19.20 -26.55 -9.09
N THR A 356 -20.35 -26.06 -8.64
CA THR A 356 -20.45 -24.79 -7.91
C THR A 356 -21.15 -24.99 -6.58
N ARG A 357 -20.70 -24.26 -5.56
CA ARG A 357 -21.33 -24.27 -4.23
C ARG A 357 -21.42 -22.87 -3.67
N LYS A 358 -22.60 -22.51 -3.17
CA LYS A 358 -22.78 -21.27 -2.41
C LYS A 358 -21.97 -21.33 -1.12
N LEU A 359 -21.29 -20.23 -0.77
CA LEU A 359 -20.58 -20.13 0.50
C LEU A 359 -21.57 -20.19 1.67
N SER A 360 -21.19 -20.91 2.72
CA SER A 360 -21.85 -20.84 4.01
C SER A 360 -21.63 -19.46 4.66
N PRO A 361 -22.49 -19.03 5.60
CA PRO A 361 -22.27 -17.80 6.33
C PRO A 361 -20.89 -17.72 7.01
N GLU A 362 -20.41 -18.82 7.59
CA GLU A 362 -19.13 -18.90 8.29
C GLU A 362 -17.94 -18.73 7.33
N GLU A 363 -18.03 -19.35 6.15
CA GLU A 363 -17.04 -19.13 5.07
C GLU A 363 -17.04 -17.68 4.60
N CYS A 364 -18.21 -17.03 4.53
CA CYS A 364 -18.27 -15.61 4.17
C CYS A 364 -17.55 -14.73 5.21
N LEU A 365 -17.65 -15.05 6.51
CA LEU A 365 -16.92 -14.33 7.55
C LEU A 365 -15.42 -14.51 7.46
N HIS A 366 -14.95 -15.70 7.09
CA HIS A 366 -13.52 -15.96 6.88
C HIS A 366 -12.93 -14.99 5.83
N PHE A 367 -13.61 -14.82 4.69
CA PHE A 367 -13.17 -13.87 3.66
C PHE A 367 -13.40 -12.40 4.01
N LEU A 368 -14.15 -12.09 5.07
CA LEU A 368 -14.30 -10.71 5.56
C LEU A 368 -13.33 -10.40 6.71
N GLY A 369 -12.47 -11.35 7.09
CA GLY A 369 -11.42 -11.13 8.08
C GLY A 369 -10.31 -10.22 7.55
N GLU A 370 -9.47 -9.75 8.48
CA GLU A 370 -8.36 -8.82 8.18
C GLU A 370 -7.40 -9.37 7.12
N GLU A 371 -7.22 -10.69 7.05
CA GLU A 371 -6.39 -11.38 6.05
C GLU A 371 -6.79 -11.10 4.59
N TRP A 372 -8.08 -10.85 4.34
CA TRP A 372 -8.65 -10.69 3.00
C TRP A 372 -9.05 -9.24 2.69
N GLU A 373 -8.76 -8.31 3.61
CA GLU A 373 -9.24 -6.94 3.52
C GLU A 373 -8.74 -6.22 2.27
N TYR A 374 -7.49 -6.43 1.88
CA TYR A 374 -6.89 -5.83 0.67
C TYR A 374 -7.13 -6.64 -0.60
N ALA A 375 -7.53 -7.90 -0.48
CA ALA A 375 -7.76 -8.79 -1.61
C ALA A 375 -9.16 -8.65 -2.23
N LEU A 376 -10.09 -8.00 -1.52
CA LEU A 376 -11.48 -7.86 -1.94
C LEU A 376 -11.85 -6.43 -2.29
N GLU A 377 -12.53 -6.30 -3.43
CA GLU A 377 -13.17 -5.06 -3.84
C GLU A 377 -14.37 -4.74 -2.94
N GLU A 378 -14.76 -3.46 -2.90
CA GLU A 378 -15.89 -2.98 -2.10
C GLU A 378 -17.19 -3.77 -2.39
N GLU A 379 -17.53 -3.96 -3.67
CA GLU A 379 -18.72 -4.69 -4.09
C GLU A 379 -18.71 -6.15 -3.63
N GLN A 380 -17.53 -6.79 -3.63
CA GLN A 380 -17.35 -8.16 -3.16
C GLN A 380 -17.60 -8.27 -1.65
N LYS A 381 -17.06 -7.33 -0.86
CA LYS A 381 -17.31 -7.24 0.59
C LYS A 381 -18.80 -7.09 0.89
N ILE A 382 -19.51 -6.24 0.14
CA ILE A 382 -20.96 -6.06 0.30
C ILE A 382 -21.74 -7.37 0.02
N ILE A 383 -21.37 -8.12 -1.03
CA ILE A 383 -22.01 -9.39 -1.34
C ILE A 383 -21.74 -10.43 -0.23
N LEU A 384 -20.51 -10.53 0.25
CA LEU A 384 -20.14 -11.41 1.37
C LEU A 384 -20.90 -11.07 2.64
N LEU A 385 -21.00 -9.79 3.01
CA LEU A 385 -21.76 -9.35 4.19
C LEU A 385 -23.24 -9.72 4.08
N LYS A 386 -23.85 -9.54 2.90
CA LYS A 386 -25.24 -9.93 2.65
C LYS A 386 -25.44 -11.43 2.78
N GLN A 387 -24.51 -12.23 2.26
CA GLN A 387 -24.61 -13.68 2.30
C GLN A 387 -24.30 -14.28 3.68
N ALA A 388 -23.39 -13.68 4.44
CA ALA A 388 -23.14 -13.99 5.84
C ALA A 388 -24.37 -13.68 6.72
N GLY A 389 -25.17 -12.67 6.35
CA GLY A 389 -26.48 -12.44 6.95
C GLY A 389 -26.41 -12.00 8.41
N GLU A 390 -27.07 -12.73 9.31
CA GLU A 390 -27.21 -12.33 10.71
C GLU A 390 -26.02 -12.69 11.60
N ILE A 391 -25.16 -13.61 11.18
CA ILE A 391 -23.99 -13.99 12.00
C ILE A 391 -22.87 -12.95 11.96
N VAL A 392 -22.96 -11.95 11.06
CA VAL A 392 -21.98 -10.87 10.95
C VAL A 392 -21.85 -10.14 12.29
N PRO A 393 -20.64 -10.06 12.87
CA PRO A 393 -20.41 -9.33 14.11
C PRO A 393 -20.69 -7.84 13.95
N PRO A 394 -21.28 -7.18 14.98
CA PRO A 394 -21.52 -5.74 14.96
C PRO A 394 -20.27 -4.92 14.66
N ILE A 395 -19.11 -5.32 15.19
CA ILE A 395 -17.83 -4.61 14.99
C ILE A 395 -17.38 -4.61 13.52
N LEU A 396 -17.63 -5.70 12.78
CA LEU A 396 -17.25 -5.80 11.38
C LEU A 396 -18.14 -4.91 10.49
N LEU A 397 -19.44 -4.86 10.83
CA LEU A 397 -20.38 -3.93 10.19
C LEU A 397 -20.01 -2.47 10.47
N GLN A 398 -19.61 -2.15 11.70
CA GLN A 398 -19.16 -0.81 12.07
C GLN A 398 -17.88 -0.43 11.35
N LYS A 399 -16.81 -1.25 11.42
CA LYS A 399 -15.53 -0.98 10.74
C LYS A 399 -15.73 -0.70 9.25
N PHE A 400 -16.47 -1.56 8.55
CA PHE A 400 -16.71 -1.35 7.13
C PHE A 400 -17.64 -0.16 6.86
N GLY A 401 -18.61 0.10 7.73
CA GLY A 401 -19.44 1.30 7.67
C GLY A 401 -18.62 2.59 7.80
N SER A 402 -17.70 2.65 8.78
CA SER A 402 -16.78 3.76 9.02
C SER A 402 -15.85 3.99 7.84
N TYR A 403 -15.22 2.93 7.31
CA TYR A 403 -14.41 3.02 6.08
C TYR A 403 -15.17 3.67 4.91
N LEU A 404 -16.45 3.30 4.73
CA LEU A 404 -17.29 3.87 3.68
C LEU A 404 -17.69 5.31 3.96
N LEU A 405 -17.86 5.67 5.22
CA LEU A 405 -18.16 7.03 5.64
C LEU A 405 -16.97 7.95 5.37
N ASP A 406 -15.76 7.53 5.71
CA ASP A 406 -14.51 8.26 5.45
C ASP A 406 -14.25 8.43 3.94
N ALA A 407 -14.63 7.43 3.14
CA ALA A 407 -14.62 7.51 1.68
C ALA A 407 -15.76 8.36 1.08
N GLY A 408 -16.59 9.02 1.90
CA GLY A 408 -17.71 9.86 1.49
C GLY A 408 -18.93 9.09 0.94
N ARG A 409 -18.97 7.75 1.06
CA ARG A 409 -20.03 6.88 0.53
C ARG A 409 -21.13 6.62 1.57
N ILE A 410 -21.70 7.70 2.09
CA ILE A 410 -22.68 7.71 3.19
C ILE A 410 -23.86 6.76 2.92
N ALA A 411 -24.41 6.73 1.69
CA ALA A 411 -25.55 5.88 1.34
C ALA A 411 -25.25 4.37 1.42
N LYS A 412 -23.98 3.95 1.26
CA LYS A 412 -23.53 2.57 1.45
C LYS A 412 -23.16 2.29 2.92
N ALA A 413 -22.58 3.26 3.61
CA ALA A 413 -22.23 3.18 5.03
C ALA A 413 -23.46 3.03 5.95
N TYR A 414 -24.47 3.88 5.74
CA TYR A 414 -25.65 4.01 6.58
C TYR A 414 -26.34 2.67 6.92
N PRO A 415 -26.70 1.79 5.96
CA PRO A 415 -27.37 0.53 6.28
C PRO A 415 -26.50 -0.44 7.09
N LEU A 416 -25.17 -0.38 6.95
CA LEU A 416 -24.25 -1.21 7.72
C LEU A 416 -24.18 -0.74 9.17
N LEU A 417 -24.01 0.58 9.36
CA LEU A 417 -24.01 1.21 10.67
C LEU A 417 -25.36 1.01 11.39
N GLU A 418 -26.48 1.12 10.66
CA GLU A 418 -27.81 0.85 11.22
C GLU A 418 -27.92 -0.59 11.71
N LYS A 419 -27.42 -1.57 10.93
CA LYS A 419 -27.39 -2.96 11.34
C LYS A 419 -26.47 -3.21 12.55
N ALA A 420 -25.30 -2.57 12.59
CA ALA A 420 -24.38 -2.63 13.72
C ALA A 420 -24.97 -2.03 15.00
N GLY A 421 -25.58 -0.86 14.90
CA GLY A 421 -26.24 -0.18 16.01
C GLY A 421 -27.43 -0.96 16.56
N LYS A 422 -28.26 -1.56 15.69
CA LYS A 422 -29.34 -2.50 16.09
C LYS A 422 -28.82 -3.72 16.85
N LYS A 423 -27.57 -4.13 16.60
CA LYS A 423 -26.86 -5.19 17.34
C LYS A 423 -26.13 -4.69 18.59
N GLY A 424 -26.33 -3.43 18.98
CA GLY A 424 -25.78 -2.83 20.20
C GLY A 424 -24.37 -2.25 20.06
N ASN A 425 -23.86 -2.04 18.84
CA ASN A 425 -22.57 -1.37 18.65
C ASN A 425 -22.69 0.12 18.98
N ALA A 426 -21.98 0.59 20.00
CA ALA A 426 -22.05 1.96 20.47
C ALA A 426 -21.46 2.96 19.45
N ASP A 427 -20.35 2.62 18.80
CA ASP A 427 -19.67 3.51 17.87
C ASP A 427 -20.44 3.67 16.54
N ALA A 428 -21.12 2.62 16.08
CA ALA A 428 -22.04 2.73 14.96
C ALA A 428 -23.23 3.65 15.26
N LEU A 429 -23.74 3.64 16.51
CA LEU A 429 -24.78 4.59 16.94
C LEU A 429 -24.23 6.02 16.99
N PHE A 430 -22.97 6.19 17.41
CA PHE A 430 -22.28 7.47 17.39
C PHE A 430 -22.15 8.01 15.97
N GLU A 431 -21.63 7.21 15.03
CA GLU A 431 -21.46 7.60 13.62
C GLU A 431 -22.81 7.92 12.95
N LEU A 432 -23.85 7.12 13.18
CA LEU A 432 -25.21 7.45 12.71
C LEU A 432 -25.72 8.76 13.31
N GLY A 433 -25.39 9.01 14.58
CA GLY A 433 -25.65 10.26 15.26
C GLY A 433 -25.03 11.42 14.50
N CYS A 434 -23.71 11.37 14.26
CA CYS A 434 -22.97 12.38 13.51
C CYS A 434 -23.51 12.59 12.09
N ILE A 435 -23.86 11.52 11.36
CA ILE A 435 -24.50 11.61 10.04
C ILE A 435 -25.77 12.47 10.11
N HIS A 436 -26.61 12.27 11.11
CA HIS A 436 -27.85 13.02 11.29
C HIS A 436 -27.64 14.45 11.85
N ILE A 437 -26.45 14.79 12.33
CA ILE A 437 -26.12 16.14 12.78
C ILE A 437 -25.52 16.96 11.63
N ASP A 438 -24.53 16.42 10.91
CA ASP A 438 -23.66 17.23 10.04
C ASP A 438 -23.62 16.81 8.55
N CYS A 439 -24.19 15.66 8.17
CA CYS A 439 -24.15 15.23 6.77
C CYS A 439 -25.36 15.73 5.97
N GLU A 440 -25.11 16.62 5.00
CA GLU A 440 -26.13 17.15 4.10
C GLU A 440 -26.92 16.02 3.41
N GLY A 441 -28.24 16.19 3.30
CA GLY A 441 -29.16 15.17 2.78
C GLY A 441 -29.59 14.10 3.80
N PHE A 442 -28.91 13.99 4.94
CA PHE A 442 -29.26 13.08 6.04
C PHE A 442 -29.61 13.80 7.35
N ILE A 443 -29.45 15.12 7.42
CA ILE A 443 -29.69 15.92 8.63
C ILE A 443 -31.10 15.69 9.20
N ASP A 444 -31.13 15.21 10.44
CA ASP A 444 -32.28 15.17 11.32
C ASP A 444 -31.74 15.28 12.75
N HIS A 445 -31.60 16.52 13.23
CA HIS A 445 -30.91 16.75 14.49
C HIS A 445 -31.58 16.07 15.69
N VAL A 446 -32.91 15.90 15.68
CA VAL A 446 -33.62 15.20 16.76
C VAL A 446 -33.25 13.73 16.77
N LYS A 447 -33.22 13.10 15.58
CA LYS A 447 -32.74 11.72 15.44
C LYS A 447 -31.26 11.59 15.79
N GLY A 448 -30.42 12.53 15.35
CA GLY A 448 -29.00 12.58 15.68
C GLY A 448 -28.76 12.63 17.19
N TYR A 449 -29.37 13.58 17.89
CA TYR A 449 -29.30 13.69 19.35
C TYR A 449 -29.74 12.40 20.06
N ASN A 450 -30.84 11.79 19.61
CA ASN A 450 -31.33 10.54 20.22
C ASN A 450 -30.37 9.37 20.00
N LEU A 451 -29.72 9.29 18.84
CA LEU A 451 -28.72 8.26 18.54
C LEU A 451 -27.44 8.47 19.36
N LEU A 452 -26.96 9.72 19.47
CA LEU A 452 -25.81 10.07 20.31
C LEU A 452 -26.06 9.78 21.79
N THR A 453 -27.28 10.05 22.27
CA THR A 453 -27.69 9.72 23.64
C THR A 453 -27.65 8.20 23.87
N GLN A 454 -28.13 7.42 22.90
CA GLN A 454 -28.06 5.96 22.95
C GLN A 454 -26.61 5.44 22.88
N ALA A 455 -25.78 6.04 22.01
CA ALA A 455 -24.37 5.69 21.86
C ALA A 455 -23.59 5.91 23.17
N ALA A 456 -23.76 7.08 23.80
CA ALA A 456 -23.15 7.39 25.10
C ALA A 456 -23.61 6.40 26.19
N ALA A 457 -24.92 6.09 26.24
CA ALA A 457 -25.45 5.10 27.19
C ALA A 457 -24.94 3.68 26.92
N ALA A 458 -24.61 3.35 25.67
CA ALA A 458 -24.01 2.09 25.26
C ALA A 458 -22.48 2.04 25.43
N GLY A 459 -21.85 3.14 25.87
CA GLY A 459 -20.43 3.21 26.21
C GLY A 459 -19.52 3.87 25.16
N SER A 460 -20.06 4.50 24.11
CA SER A 460 -19.23 5.29 23.18
C SER A 460 -18.86 6.63 23.83
N SER A 461 -17.57 6.78 24.18
CA SER A 461 -17.06 8.01 24.78
C SER A 461 -17.10 9.19 23.80
N SER A 462 -16.84 8.95 22.50
CA SER A 462 -16.91 9.96 21.44
C SER A 462 -18.29 10.62 21.34
N ALA A 463 -19.36 9.88 21.66
CA ALA A 463 -20.71 10.44 21.70
C ALA A 463 -20.89 11.53 22.75
N LEU A 464 -20.12 11.54 23.84
CA LEU A 464 -20.16 12.60 24.84
C LEU A 464 -19.72 13.95 24.25
N ASN A 465 -18.66 13.95 23.44
CA ASN A 465 -18.23 15.16 22.74
C ASN A 465 -19.35 15.70 21.83
N ALA A 466 -19.95 14.82 21.01
CA ALA A 466 -21.03 15.22 20.11
C ALA A 466 -22.30 15.67 20.85
N LEU A 467 -22.61 15.10 22.03
CA LEU A 467 -23.67 15.61 22.90
C LEU A 467 -23.35 17.02 23.42
N GLY A 468 -22.08 17.29 23.75
CA GLY A 468 -21.60 18.63 24.08
C GLY A 468 -21.90 19.63 22.96
N VAL A 469 -21.58 19.26 21.71
CA VAL A 469 -21.88 20.04 20.50
C VAL A 469 -23.39 20.26 20.34
N CYS A 470 -24.21 19.23 20.54
CA CYS A 470 -25.67 19.33 20.47
C CYS A 470 -26.22 20.36 21.48
N PHE A 471 -25.73 20.37 22.72
CA PHE A 471 -26.14 21.36 23.71
C PHE A 471 -25.55 22.76 23.49
N GLN A 472 -24.38 22.88 22.86
CA GLN A 472 -23.80 24.18 22.53
C GLN A 472 -24.60 24.88 21.41
N PHE A 473 -24.88 24.18 20.32
CA PHE A 473 -25.50 24.75 19.13
C PHE A 473 -27.00 24.51 19.00
N GLY A 474 -27.57 23.65 19.86
CA GLY A 474 -28.99 23.34 19.86
C GLY A 474 -29.42 22.30 18.82
N TYR A 475 -28.53 21.39 18.46
CA TYR A 475 -28.86 20.32 17.52
C TYR A 475 -29.72 19.26 18.20
N GLY A 476 -31.02 19.26 17.89
CA GLY A 476 -31.99 18.27 18.37
C GLY A 476 -32.45 18.48 19.81
N VAL A 477 -31.82 19.41 20.53
CA VAL A 477 -32.10 19.77 21.92
C VAL A 477 -32.01 21.28 22.09
N LYS A 478 -32.65 21.82 23.13
CA LYS A 478 -32.51 23.25 23.45
C LYS A 478 -31.05 23.53 23.89
N PRO A 479 -30.41 24.61 23.40
CA PRO A 479 -29.08 24.99 23.85
C PRO A 479 -28.99 25.14 25.38
N ASP A 480 -27.91 24.62 25.96
CA ASP A 480 -27.60 24.68 27.38
C ASP A 480 -26.08 24.61 27.62
N ASN A 481 -25.45 25.77 27.81
CA ASN A 481 -24.00 25.89 27.99
C ASN A 481 -23.47 25.07 29.17
N LYS A 482 -24.26 24.90 30.26
CA LYS A 482 -23.81 24.12 31.41
C LYS A 482 -23.75 22.65 31.08
N LYS A 483 -24.73 22.14 30.32
CA LYS A 483 -24.72 20.76 29.84
C LYS A 483 -23.64 20.55 28.78
N ALA A 484 -23.44 21.50 27.87
CA ALA A 484 -22.34 21.43 26.90
C ALA A 484 -20.99 21.25 27.61
N MET A 485 -20.68 22.14 28.57
CA MET A 485 -19.47 22.03 29.39
C MET A 485 -19.40 20.72 30.19
N HIS A 486 -20.52 20.23 30.73
CA HIS A 486 -20.55 18.96 31.44
C HIS A 486 -20.12 17.79 30.55
N TYR A 487 -20.72 17.65 29.37
CA TYR A 487 -20.42 16.58 28.43
C TYR A 487 -18.99 16.66 27.87
N TYR A 488 -18.51 17.86 27.54
CA TYR A 488 -17.12 18.04 27.12
C TYR A 488 -16.13 17.62 28.22
N ASN A 489 -16.37 18.01 29.48
CA ASN A 489 -15.51 17.60 30.59
C ASN A 489 -15.58 16.08 30.84
N GLU A 490 -16.75 15.46 30.69
CA GLU A 490 -16.90 14.01 30.84
C GLU A 490 -16.15 13.26 29.74
N GLY A 491 -16.33 13.64 28.46
CA GLY A 491 -15.58 13.07 27.34
C GLY A 491 -14.06 13.24 27.51
N ALA A 492 -13.62 14.44 27.91
CA ALA A 492 -12.22 14.71 28.23
C ALA A 492 -11.70 13.82 29.39
N SER A 493 -12.50 13.56 30.42
CA SER A 493 -12.11 12.67 31.51
C SER A 493 -11.92 11.20 31.07
N LEU A 494 -12.58 10.81 29.98
CA LEU A 494 -12.44 9.50 29.33
C LEU A 494 -11.39 9.50 28.20
N GLY A 495 -10.67 10.60 28.01
CA GLY A 495 -9.57 10.70 27.05
C GLY A 495 -10.00 11.01 25.61
N VAL A 496 -11.23 11.46 25.36
CA VAL A 496 -11.70 11.80 24.00
C VAL A 496 -10.94 13.03 23.47
N PRO A 497 -10.14 12.92 22.39
CA PRO A 497 -9.31 14.01 21.87
C PRO A 497 -10.13 15.24 21.46
N ASP A 498 -11.25 15.04 20.79
CA ASP A 498 -12.12 16.14 20.35
C ASP A 498 -12.76 16.90 21.51
N ALA A 499 -13.01 16.22 22.63
CA ALA A 499 -13.50 16.88 23.84
C ALA A 499 -12.42 17.78 24.45
N TYR A 500 -11.17 17.34 24.45
CA TYR A 500 -10.03 18.19 24.84
C TYR A 500 -9.88 19.38 23.89
N LEU A 501 -9.97 19.18 22.58
CA LEU A 501 -9.89 20.25 21.58
C LEU A 501 -10.99 21.30 21.81
N ASN A 502 -12.25 20.86 21.97
CA ASN A 502 -13.39 21.75 22.19
C ASN A 502 -13.27 22.54 23.50
N LEU A 503 -12.82 21.92 24.59
CA LEU A 503 -12.53 22.64 25.83
C LEU A 503 -11.41 23.67 25.65
N GLY A 504 -10.33 23.28 24.95
CA GLY A 504 -9.23 24.16 24.58
C GLY A 504 -9.72 25.41 23.86
N LYS A 505 -10.49 25.21 22.77
CA LYS A 505 -11.11 26.25 21.97
C LYS A 505 -12.00 27.17 22.81
N ILE A 506 -12.88 26.61 23.65
CA ILE A 506 -13.76 27.38 24.53
C ILE A 506 -12.98 28.35 25.42
N TYR A 507 -11.84 27.93 25.97
CA TYR A 507 -11.01 28.78 26.83
C TYR A 507 -10.18 29.80 26.03
N VAL A 508 -9.85 29.53 24.77
CA VAL A 508 -9.23 30.49 23.85
C VAL A 508 -10.21 31.57 23.39
N GLU A 509 -11.46 31.22 23.13
CA GLU A 509 -12.45 32.16 22.57
C GLU A 509 -13.25 32.88 23.67
N GLY A 510 -13.39 32.28 24.85
CA GLY A 510 -14.12 32.85 25.97
C GLY A 510 -15.65 32.79 25.81
N GLU A 511 -16.18 31.93 24.94
CA GLU A 511 -17.63 31.88 24.63
C GLU A 511 -18.46 31.21 25.73
N LEU A 512 -18.10 29.97 26.12
CA LEU A 512 -18.83 29.17 27.11
C LEU A 512 -18.19 29.22 28.51
N ALA A 513 -16.96 29.71 28.62
CA ALA A 513 -16.21 29.89 29.85
C ALA A 513 -15.41 31.19 29.78
N ALA A 514 -14.93 31.69 30.93
CA ALA A 514 -14.02 32.84 30.93
C ALA A 514 -12.73 32.50 30.17
N TYR A 515 -12.28 33.43 29.33
CA TYR A 515 -11.00 33.37 28.62
C TYR A 515 -9.85 33.02 29.57
N ASP A 516 -9.09 31.95 29.26
CA ASP A 516 -8.06 31.39 30.13
C ASP A 516 -7.03 30.59 29.30
N LEU A 517 -5.93 31.25 28.91
CA LEU A 517 -4.89 30.64 28.08
C LEU A 517 -4.19 29.45 28.77
N ASP A 518 -4.12 29.41 30.10
CA ASP A 518 -3.48 28.33 30.85
C ASP A 518 -4.30 27.05 30.81
N LYS A 519 -5.63 27.18 30.97
CA LYS A 519 -6.53 26.05 30.77
C LYS A 519 -6.60 25.63 29.30
N ALA A 520 -6.67 26.58 28.39
CA ALA A 520 -6.63 26.30 26.96
C ALA A 520 -5.41 25.44 26.60
N TYR A 521 -4.21 25.91 26.97
CA TYR A 521 -2.96 25.18 26.77
C TYR A 521 -3.03 23.76 27.34
N THR A 522 -3.49 23.62 28.59
CA THR A 522 -3.56 22.31 29.26
C THR A 522 -4.42 21.30 28.50
N TYR A 523 -5.58 21.74 28.00
CA TYR A 523 -6.46 20.86 27.23
C TYR A 523 -5.92 20.59 25.83
N LEU A 524 -5.44 21.62 25.12
CA LEU A 524 -4.91 21.48 23.77
C LEU A 524 -3.66 20.59 23.73
N LYS A 525 -2.78 20.66 24.73
CA LYS A 525 -1.64 19.74 24.88
C LYS A 525 -2.04 18.29 25.08
N ARG A 526 -3.25 18.00 25.54
CA ARG A 526 -3.78 16.62 25.57
C ARG A 526 -4.40 16.22 24.24
N ALA A 527 -5.06 17.17 23.57
CA ALA A 527 -5.64 16.93 22.24
C ALA A 527 -4.56 16.65 21.18
N GLU A 528 -3.38 17.29 21.27
CA GLU A 528 -2.32 17.21 20.26
C GLU A 528 -1.81 15.78 19.98
N ALA A 529 -2.01 14.83 20.91
CA ALA A 529 -1.55 13.46 20.75
C ALA A 529 -2.30 12.71 19.63
N GLU A 530 -3.57 13.08 19.38
CA GLU A 530 -4.46 12.36 18.45
C GLU A 530 -5.30 13.31 17.57
N ASN A 531 -5.14 14.62 17.72
CA ASN A 531 -5.88 15.61 16.94
C ASN A 531 -4.97 16.78 16.51
N GLU A 532 -4.61 16.79 15.23
CA GLU A 532 -3.73 17.78 14.61
C GLU A 532 -4.32 19.20 14.57
N TYR A 533 -5.64 19.36 14.64
CA TYR A 533 -6.26 20.69 14.76
C TYR A 533 -5.87 21.38 16.08
N ALA A 534 -5.36 20.64 17.07
CA ALA A 534 -4.80 21.24 18.28
C ALA A 534 -3.61 22.17 17.97
N TYR A 535 -2.85 21.93 16.90
CA TYR A 535 -1.69 22.74 16.53
C TYR A 535 -2.07 24.19 16.18
N ASP A 536 -3.22 24.39 15.52
CA ASP A 536 -3.75 25.73 15.21
C ASP A 536 -3.90 26.56 16.49
N TYR A 537 -4.58 25.98 17.49
CA TYR A 537 -4.87 26.65 18.74
C TYR A 537 -3.64 26.73 19.67
N LEU A 538 -2.74 25.74 19.65
CA LEU A 538 -1.49 25.80 20.42
C LEU A 538 -0.57 26.90 19.90
N GLY A 539 -0.43 27.02 18.57
CA GLY A 539 0.27 28.14 17.95
C GLY A 539 -0.34 29.48 18.36
N PHE A 540 -1.67 29.60 18.32
CA PHE A 540 -2.37 30.80 18.77
C PHE A 540 -2.14 31.11 20.25
N VAL A 541 -2.20 30.12 21.14
CA VAL A 541 -1.98 30.31 22.58
C VAL A 541 -0.55 30.82 22.83
N HIS A 542 0.45 30.21 22.23
CA HIS A 542 1.85 30.65 22.34
C HIS A 542 2.05 32.06 21.77
N GLU A 543 1.44 32.37 20.63
CA GLU A 543 1.48 33.73 20.05
C GLU A 543 0.87 34.77 21.01
N LYS A 544 -0.28 34.49 21.65
CA LYS A 544 -0.89 35.40 22.62
C LYS A 544 -0.09 35.54 23.92
N ARG A 545 0.72 34.55 24.25
CA ARG A 545 1.70 34.62 25.34
C ARG A 545 3.02 35.29 24.96
N LEU A 546 3.18 35.68 23.69
CA LEU A 546 4.43 36.23 23.13
C LEU A 546 5.59 35.21 23.14
N GLU A 547 5.26 33.91 23.13
CA GLU A 547 6.18 32.77 23.08
C GLU A 547 6.41 32.38 21.61
N TYR A 548 7.07 33.26 20.86
CA TYR A 548 7.11 33.17 19.39
C TYR A 548 7.90 31.97 18.84
N ASP A 549 8.91 31.48 19.56
CA ASP A 549 9.66 30.28 19.13
C ASP A 549 8.76 29.03 19.15
N ASP A 550 7.94 28.89 20.20
CA ASP A 550 6.97 27.79 20.32
C ASP A 550 5.81 27.98 19.33
N ALA A 551 5.34 29.20 19.13
CA ALA A 551 4.31 29.50 18.12
C ALA A 551 4.79 29.11 16.70
N LEU A 552 6.04 29.45 16.33
CA LEU A 552 6.65 29.03 15.07
C LEU A 552 6.72 27.51 14.95
N PHE A 553 7.10 26.81 16.03
CA PHE A 553 7.14 25.35 16.05
C PHE A 553 5.76 24.76 15.74
N TYR A 554 4.73 25.19 16.46
CA TYR A 554 3.37 24.69 16.30
C TYR A 554 2.76 25.01 14.94
N TYR A 555 2.91 26.25 14.46
CA TYR A 555 2.42 26.60 13.13
C TYR A 555 3.17 25.86 12.02
N LYS A 556 4.45 25.50 12.22
CA LYS A 556 5.18 24.68 11.25
C LYS A 556 4.67 23.25 11.18
N ILE A 557 4.48 22.58 12.32
CA ILE A 557 3.96 21.21 12.33
C ILE A 557 2.49 21.16 11.88
N GLY A 558 1.66 22.12 12.27
CA GLY A 558 0.28 22.21 11.79
C GLY A 558 0.20 22.48 10.29
N GLN A 559 1.09 23.32 9.74
CA GLN A 559 1.21 23.47 8.29
C GLN A 559 1.55 22.12 7.65
N GLN A 560 2.54 21.39 8.18
CA GLN A 560 2.96 20.09 7.64
C GLN A 560 1.85 19.04 7.67
N ALA A 561 0.98 19.10 8.68
CA ALA A 561 -0.26 18.33 8.78
C ALA A 561 -1.38 18.81 7.83
N GLY A 562 -1.16 19.87 7.04
CA GLY A 562 -2.11 20.35 6.03
C GLY A 562 -2.99 21.52 6.49
N SER A 563 -2.77 22.09 7.67
CA SER A 563 -3.53 23.26 8.11
C SER A 563 -3.15 24.52 7.32
N GLY A 564 -4.11 25.02 6.54
CA GLY A 564 -4.00 26.30 5.86
C GLY A 564 -3.98 27.50 6.82
N TYR A 565 -4.63 27.40 7.99
CA TYR A 565 -4.57 28.43 9.03
C TYR A 565 -3.16 28.55 9.59
N CYS A 566 -2.53 27.43 9.97
CA CYS A 566 -1.13 27.41 10.40
C CYS A 566 -0.18 27.99 9.34
N ALA A 567 -0.36 27.61 8.07
CA ALA A 567 0.43 28.17 6.97
C ALA A 567 0.29 29.70 6.87
N ASN A 568 -0.92 30.22 7.07
CA ASN A 568 -1.19 31.66 7.08
C ASN A 568 -0.54 32.36 8.28
N CYS A 569 -0.66 31.82 9.49
CA CYS A 569 -0.01 32.38 10.67
C CYS A 569 1.52 32.34 10.56
N LEU A 570 2.08 31.25 10.04
CA LEU A 570 3.51 31.14 9.76
C LEU A 570 3.98 32.19 8.76
N ALA A 571 3.17 32.49 7.73
CA ALA A 571 3.45 33.56 6.78
C ALA A 571 3.50 34.94 7.46
N ALA A 572 2.53 35.26 8.30
CA ALA A 572 2.50 36.51 9.06
C ALA A 572 3.72 36.63 9.99
N MET A 573 4.12 35.55 10.66
CA MET A 573 5.31 35.55 11.51
C MET A 573 6.60 35.79 10.72
N TYR A 574 6.74 35.24 9.51
CA TYR A 574 7.87 35.54 8.63
C TYR A 574 7.84 36.98 8.10
N GLU A 575 6.67 37.56 7.85
CA GLU A 575 6.57 38.95 7.39
C GLU A 575 6.96 39.93 8.50
N GLU A 576 6.48 39.69 9.72
CA GLU A 576 6.72 40.56 10.88
C GLU A 576 8.05 40.28 11.59
N GLY A 577 8.69 39.13 11.33
CA GLY A 577 9.91 38.71 12.02
C GLY A 577 9.66 38.30 13.48
N LEU A 578 8.54 37.63 13.75
CA LEU A 578 8.21 37.12 15.09
C LEU A 578 8.90 35.76 15.28
N GLY A 579 9.77 35.64 16.29
CA GLY A 579 10.57 34.42 16.54
C GLY A 579 11.61 34.09 15.45
N CYS A 580 11.75 34.95 14.44
CA CYS A 580 12.63 34.73 13.30
C CYS A 580 13.04 36.06 12.63
N ARG A 581 13.93 36.00 11.65
CA ARG A 581 14.24 37.17 10.83
C ARG A 581 13.13 37.38 9.80
N ALA A 582 12.67 38.62 9.67
CA ALA A 582 11.68 39.00 8.65
C ALA A 582 12.14 38.62 7.22
N ASP A 583 11.24 38.01 6.46
CA ASP A 583 11.47 37.49 5.10
C ASP A 583 10.15 37.45 4.32
N THR A 584 9.85 38.55 3.60
CA THR A 584 8.60 38.69 2.83
C THR A 584 8.48 37.65 1.70
N ARG A 585 9.60 37.14 1.16
CA ARG A 585 9.55 36.10 0.12
C ARG A 585 9.08 34.77 0.68
N LYS A 586 9.59 34.40 1.87
CA LYS A 586 9.09 33.22 2.59
C LYS A 586 7.65 33.40 3.03
N ALA A 587 7.27 34.59 3.52
CA ALA A 587 5.89 34.89 3.87
C ALA A 587 4.95 34.69 2.67
N LEU A 588 5.28 35.28 1.51
CA LEU A 588 4.52 35.11 0.28
C LEU A 588 4.37 33.63 -0.12
N SER A 589 5.45 32.86 -0.06
CA SER A 589 5.40 31.41 -0.35
C SER A 589 4.46 30.65 0.61
N MET A 590 4.44 31.02 1.89
CA MET A 590 3.56 30.41 2.88
C MET A 590 2.10 30.85 2.72
N TYR A 591 1.82 32.11 2.37
CA TYR A 591 0.46 32.55 2.03
C TYR A 591 -0.07 31.82 0.78
N GLU A 592 0.75 31.64 -0.26
CA GLU A 592 0.38 30.85 -1.44
C GLU A 592 0.10 29.38 -1.07
N LYS A 593 0.85 28.83 -0.12
CA LYS A 593 0.61 27.49 0.42
C LYS A 593 -0.69 27.41 1.24
N ALA A 594 -0.96 28.40 2.08
CA ALA A 594 -2.18 28.52 2.86
C ALA A 594 -3.42 28.51 1.96
N TRP A 595 -3.39 29.27 0.85
CA TRP A 595 -4.45 29.26 -0.15
C TRP A 595 -4.65 27.87 -0.78
N LYS A 596 -3.57 27.18 -1.17
CA LYS A 596 -3.64 25.81 -1.72
C LYS A 596 -4.24 24.80 -0.73
N LEU A 597 -4.02 25.01 0.56
CA LEU A 597 -4.59 24.23 1.65
C LEU A 597 -6.01 24.68 2.04
N GLY A 598 -6.66 25.54 1.23
CA GLY A 598 -8.05 25.93 1.41
C GLY A 598 -8.28 27.16 2.32
N TYR A 599 -7.23 27.78 2.87
CA TYR A 599 -7.37 29.01 3.64
C TYR A 599 -7.49 30.22 2.72
N THR A 600 -8.72 30.45 2.25
CA THR A 600 -8.99 31.42 1.18
C THR A 600 -8.69 32.86 1.57
N GLN A 601 -8.69 33.21 2.85
CA GLN A 601 -8.40 34.57 3.31
C GLN A 601 -6.95 35.00 2.98
N ALA A 602 -6.02 34.05 2.82
CA ALA A 602 -4.62 34.33 2.48
C ALA A 602 -4.45 35.06 1.14
N VAL A 603 -5.39 34.94 0.20
CA VAL A 603 -5.29 35.61 -1.12
C VAL A 603 -5.20 37.13 -0.99
N ASN A 604 -5.82 37.71 0.04
CA ASN A 604 -5.77 39.16 0.25
C ASN A 604 -4.34 39.61 0.58
N GLU A 605 -3.60 38.82 1.36
CA GLU A 605 -2.21 39.10 1.71
C GLU A 605 -1.28 38.90 0.52
N ILE A 606 -1.50 37.86 -0.29
CA ILE A 606 -0.77 37.63 -1.55
C ILE A 606 -0.93 38.84 -2.49
N ILE A 607 -2.17 39.31 -2.69
CA ILE A 607 -2.47 40.48 -3.52
C ILE A 607 -1.83 41.73 -2.92
N ARG A 608 -1.90 41.93 -1.60
CA ARG A 608 -1.29 43.07 -0.92
C ARG A 608 0.22 43.11 -1.15
N ILE A 609 0.92 41.99 -0.97
CA ILE A 609 2.37 41.89 -1.20
C ILE A 609 2.70 42.25 -2.65
N TYR A 610 2.04 41.63 -3.63
CA TYR A 610 2.30 41.94 -5.04
C TYR A 610 1.94 43.39 -5.45
N ARG A 611 1.06 44.09 -4.73
CA ARG A 611 0.72 45.49 -5.04
C ARG A 611 1.67 46.50 -4.40
N TYR A 612 2.12 46.20 -3.18
CA TYR A 612 2.68 47.23 -2.30
C TYR A 612 4.07 46.93 -1.75
N ASP A 613 4.53 45.66 -1.76
CA ASP A 613 5.90 45.34 -1.34
C ASP A 613 6.93 45.90 -2.32
N GLU A 614 7.96 46.61 -1.83
CA GLU A 614 8.91 47.32 -2.68
C GLU A 614 9.74 46.39 -3.58
N GLU A 615 10.06 45.18 -3.09
CA GLU A 615 10.89 44.21 -3.84
C GLU A 615 10.06 43.28 -4.71
N LEU A 616 8.86 42.90 -4.26
CA LEU A 616 8.05 41.85 -4.87
C LEU A 616 6.90 42.40 -5.73
N LYS A 617 6.76 43.72 -5.84
CA LYS A 617 5.69 44.36 -6.61
C LYS A 617 5.55 43.78 -8.02
N ASN A 618 4.37 43.27 -8.33
CA ASN A 618 4.00 42.74 -9.63
C ASN A 618 2.47 42.84 -9.86
N GLU A 619 2.03 43.86 -10.58
CA GLU A 619 0.61 44.13 -10.81
C GLU A 619 -0.09 43.02 -11.62
N SER A 620 0.61 42.39 -12.57
CA SER A 620 0.05 41.28 -13.35
C SER A 620 -0.30 40.10 -12.45
N LYS A 621 0.63 39.71 -11.56
CA LYS A 621 0.37 38.63 -10.60
C LYS A 621 -0.73 38.98 -9.61
N ALA A 622 -0.80 40.23 -9.16
CA ALA A 622 -1.88 40.69 -8.29
C ALA A 622 -3.26 40.52 -8.96
N GLN A 623 -3.38 40.87 -10.24
CA GLN A 623 -4.61 40.68 -11.02
C GLN A 623 -4.96 39.19 -11.22
N ASP A 624 -3.97 38.34 -11.49
CA ASP A 624 -4.18 36.89 -11.61
C ASP A 624 -4.75 36.29 -10.30
N TRP A 625 -4.21 36.71 -9.15
CA TRP A 625 -4.70 36.28 -7.84
C TRP A 625 -6.07 36.87 -7.50
N GLU A 626 -6.37 38.09 -7.94
CA GLU A 626 -7.69 38.71 -7.76
C GLU A 626 -8.76 37.97 -8.58
N GLN A 627 -8.43 37.47 -9.77
CA GLN A 627 -9.35 36.59 -10.52
C GLN A 627 -9.60 35.27 -9.77
N LYS A 628 -8.55 34.64 -9.22
CA LYS A 628 -8.66 33.40 -8.42
C LYS A 628 -9.50 33.56 -7.15
N LYS A 629 -9.57 34.77 -6.58
CA LYS A 629 -10.39 35.07 -5.41
C LYS A 629 -11.90 34.93 -5.69
N TYR A 630 -12.32 35.10 -6.95
CA TYR A 630 -13.74 35.08 -7.36
C TYR A 630 -14.13 33.84 -8.18
N SER A 631 -13.19 32.92 -8.42
CA SER A 631 -13.41 31.61 -9.03
C SER A 631 -13.59 30.54 -7.96
#